data_AF-A0A2V8J2S6-F1
#
_entry.id   AF-A0A2V8J2S6-F1
#
_cell.length_a   1.000
_cell.length_b   1.000
_cell.length_c   1.000
_cell.angle_alpha   90.00
_cell.angle_beta   90.00
_cell.angle_gamma   90.00
#
_symmetry.space_group_name_H-M   'P 1'
#
loop_
_entity.id
_entity.type
_entity.pdbx_description
1 polymer ?
#
loop_
_entity_poly.entity_id
_entity_poly.type
_entity_poly.pdbx_seq_one_letter_code
_entity_poly.pdbx_strand_id
1 'polypeptide(L)' 'MSASHQPTDTHLRQQRKKKRNKLRARIAAAPAAGRAVLEAKVQRTYSPFHKPEAKRAQQTET' A
#
# COMPACT_ATOMS: atom_id res chain seq x y z
N MET A 1 27.19 -14.19 5.52
CA MET A 1 26.34 -13.01 5.78
C MET A 1 25.86 -12.47 4.43
N SER A 2 24.59 -12.72 4.06
CA SER A 2 24.04 -12.27 2.77
C SER A 2 23.40 -10.90 2.97
N ALA A 3 24.16 -9.84 2.73
CA ALA A 3 23.60 -8.51 2.61
C ALA A 3 22.78 -8.49 1.32
N SER A 4 21.46 -8.68 1.42
CA SER A 4 20.55 -8.45 0.31
C SER A 4 20.54 -6.96 -0.02
N HIS A 5 21.56 -6.53 -0.75
CA HIS A 5 21.70 -5.21 -1.31
C HIS A 5 20.75 -5.15 -2.52
N GLN A 6 19.43 -5.08 -2.26
CA GLN A 6 18.41 -4.95 -3.30
C GLN A 6 18.13 -3.46 -3.50
N PRO A 7 18.84 -2.75 -4.41
CA PRO A 7 18.55 -1.36 -4.74
C PRO A 7 17.09 -1.16 -5.18
N THR A 8 16.48 -2.21 -5.74
CA THR A 8 15.05 -2.30 -6.05
C THR A 8 14.14 -2.01 -4.87
N ASP A 9 14.48 -2.42 -3.64
CA ASP A 9 13.61 -2.17 -2.49
C ASP A 9 13.61 -0.69 -2.07
N THR A 10 14.74 0.00 -2.19
CA THR A 10 14.82 1.46 -1.96
C THR A 10 13.99 2.23 -2.97
N HIS A 11 14.09 1.89 -4.26
CA HIS A 11 13.28 2.52 -5.31
C HIS A 11 11.78 2.25 -5.09
N LEU A 12 11.39 1.02 -4.77
CA LEU A 12 10.01 0.66 -4.45
C LEU A 12 9.51 1.37 -3.18
N ARG A 13 10.35 1.53 -2.16
CA ARG A 13 10.03 2.25 -0.93
C ARG A 13 9.81 3.74 -1.20
N GLN A 14 10.63 4.35 -2.04
CA GLN A 14 10.45 5.75 -2.47
C GLN A 14 9.15 5.93 -3.26
N GLN A 15 8.84 5.02 -4.20
CA GLN A 15 7.59 5.07 -4.96
C GLN A 15 6.37 4.88 -4.04
N ARG A 16 6.41 3.93 -3.11
CA ARG A 16 5.36 3.73 -2.09
C ARG A 16 5.18 4.99 -1.23
N LYS A 17 6.28 5.64 -0.81
CA LYS A 17 6.23 6.91 -0.07
C LYS A 17 5.58 8.03 -0.89
N LYS A 18 5.97 8.19 -2.16
CA LYS A 18 5.38 9.19 -3.09
C LYS A 18 3.86 8.98 -3.26
N LYS A 19 3.43 7.74 -3.54
CA LYS A 19 2.00 7.42 -3.70
C LYS A 19 1.19 7.69 -2.42
N ARG A 20 1.73 7.29 -1.25
CA ARG A 20 1.10 7.55 0.05
C ARG A 20 0.98 9.04 0.36
N ASN A 21 2.03 9.83 0.11
CA ASN A 21 1.99 11.28 0.32
C ASN A 21 0.95 11.95 -0.58
N LYS A 22 0.86 11.55 -1.85
CA LYS A 22 -0.18 12.03 -2.78
C LYS A 22 -1.59 11.74 -2.26
N LEU A 23 -1.82 10.54 -1.73
CA LEU A 23 -3.13 10.19 -1.15
C LEU A 23 -3.44 11.00 0.13
N ARG A 24 -2.46 11.20 1.01
CA ARG A 24 -2.63 12.05 2.20
C ARG A 24 -2.95 13.50 1.84
N ALA A 25 -2.27 14.06 0.83
CA ALA A 25 -2.58 15.40 0.33
C ALA A 25 -4.01 15.49 -0.20
N ARG A 26 -4.48 14.46 -0.92
CA ARG A 26 -5.88 14.38 -1.38
C ARG A 26 -6.88 14.27 -0.23
N ILE A 27 -6.55 13.55 0.84
CA ILE A 27 -7.40 13.47 2.05
C ILE A 27 -7.50 14.85 2.72
N ALA A 28 -6.37 15.56 2.85
CA ALA A 28 -6.35 16.90 3.44
C ALA A 28 -7.16 17.92 2.61
N ALA A 29 -7.15 17.79 1.28
CA ALA A 29 -7.89 18.66 0.37
C ALA A 29 -9.34 18.21 0.11
N ALA A 30 -9.76 17.01 0.56
CA ALA A 30 -11.08 16.47 0.24
C ALA A 30 -12.16 16.99 1.21
N PRO A 31 -13.37 17.31 0.71
CA PRO A 31 -14.54 17.56 1.56
C PRO A 31 -14.89 16.33 2.41
N ALA A 32 -15.51 16.55 3.57
CA ALA A 32 -15.82 15.52 4.57
C ALA A 32 -16.57 14.30 3.98
N ALA A 33 -17.47 14.51 3.02
CA ALA A 33 -18.23 13.45 2.37
C ALA A 33 -17.38 12.47 1.55
N GLY A 34 -16.24 12.92 0.98
CA GLY A 34 -15.36 12.08 0.14
C GLY A 34 -14.11 11.55 0.87
N ARG A 35 -13.91 11.99 2.11
CA ARG A 35 -12.69 11.74 2.88
C ARG A 35 -12.57 10.28 3.35
N ALA A 36 -13.68 9.70 3.81
CA ALA A 36 -13.74 8.33 4.32
C ALA A 36 -13.31 7.28 3.26
N VAL A 37 -13.69 7.48 1.99
CA VAL A 37 -13.32 6.56 0.90
C VAL A 37 -11.82 6.60 0.61
N LEU A 38 -11.20 7.78 0.70
CA LEU A 38 -9.75 7.94 0.50
C LEU A 38 -8.97 7.39 1.69
N GLU A 39 -9.44 7.60 2.91
CA GLU A 39 -8.85 7.04 4.14
C GLU A 39 -8.91 5.50 4.13
N ALA A 40 -10.04 4.92 3.77
CA ALA A 40 -10.19 3.47 3.61
C ALA A 40 -9.22 2.89 2.55
N LYS A 41 -9.04 3.58 1.41
CA LYS A 41 -8.05 3.17 0.39
C LYS A 41 -6.62 3.21 0.93
N VAL A 42 -6.25 4.22 1.71
CA VAL A 42 -4.91 4.31 2.30
C VAL A 42 -4.68 3.18 3.30
N GLN A 43 -5.64 2.91 4.18
CA GLN A 43 -5.56 1.81 5.13
C GLN A 43 -5.43 0.47 4.42
N ARG A 44 -6.28 0.19 3.42
CA ARG A 44 -6.22 -1.08 2.66
C ARG A 44 -4.88 -1.27 1.94
N THR A 45 -4.32 -0.24 1.34
CA THR A 45 -3.17 -0.41 0.43
C THR A 45 -1.82 -0.32 1.16
N TYR A 46 -1.76 0.39 2.30
CA TYR A 46 -0.49 0.74 2.95
C TYR A 46 -0.47 0.52 4.45
N SER A 47 -1.54 0.01 5.07
CA SER A 47 -1.47 -0.33 6.49
C SER A 47 -0.51 -1.50 6.70
N PRO A 48 0.45 -1.39 7.64
CA PRO A 48 1.36 -2.48 7.96
C PRO A 48 0.64 -3.71 8.55
N PHE A 49 -0.59 -3.52 9.03
CA PHE A 49 -1.46 -4.60 9.54
C PHE A 49 -2.36 -5.18 8.46
N HIS A 50 -2.47 -4.54 7.29
CA HIS A 50 -3.13 -5.14 6.14
C HIS A 50 -2.12 -6.01 5.41
N LYS A 51 -2.00 -7.26 5.89
CA LYS A 51 -1.53 -8.32 5.01
C LYS A 51 -2.63 -8.43 3.94
N PRO A 52 -2.35 -8.18 2.64
CA PRO A 52 -3.24 -8.74 1.65
C PRO A 52 -3.27 -10.21 1.99
N GLU A 53 -4.46 -10.77 2.25
CA GLU A 53 -4.56 -12.22 2.37
C GLU A 53 -3.73 -12.79 1.22
N ALA A 54 -2.70 -13.55 1.57
CA ALA A 54 -1.94 -14.28 0.59
C ALA A 54 -3.02 -15.02 -0.18
N LYS A 55 -3.28 -14.58 -1.42
CA LYS A 55 -4.16 -15.33 -2.30
C LYS A 55 -3.61 -16.74 -2.21
N ARG A 56 -4.40 -17.67 -1.67
CA ARG A 56 -4.11 -19.09 -1.81
C ARG A 56 -4.07 -19.33 -3.31
N ALA A 57 -2.88 -19.20 -3.90
CA ALA A 57 -2.51 -19.88 -5.11
C ALA A 57 -2.37 -21.34 -4.70
N GLN A 58 -3.51 -22.03 -4.64
CA GLN A 58 -3.67 -23.48 -4.62
C GLN A 58 -5.15 -23.78 -4.36
N GLN A 59 -5.88 -23.99 -5.45
CA GLN A 59 -6.85 -25.07 -5.61
C GLN A 59 -7.14 -25.16 -7.10
N THR A 60 -6.13 -25.65 -7.83
CA THR A 60 -6.34 -26.51 -8.98
C THR A 60 -6.69 -27.90 -8.46
N GLU A 61 -7.58 -28.58 -9.20
CA GLU A 61 -7.91 -30.02 -9.13
C GLU A 61 -8.81 -30.41 -7.95
N THR A 62 -9.96 -31.08 -8.14
CA THR A 62 -10.51 -31.85 -9.27
C THR A 62 -12.02 -31.62 -9.41
#